data_AF-A0A9N8YMD7-F1
#
_entry.id   AF-A0A9N8YMD7-F1
#
_cell.length_a   1.000
_cell.length_b   1.000
_cell.length_c   1.000
_cell.angle_alpha   90.00
_cell.angle_beta   90.00
_cell.angle_gamma   90.00
#
_symmetry.space_group_name_H-M   'P 1'
#
loop_
_entity.id
_entity.type
_entity.pdbx_description
1 polymer ?
#
loop_
_entity_poly.entity_id
_entity_poly.type
_entity_poly.pdbx_seq_one_letter_code
_entity_poly.pdbx_strand_id
1 'polypeptide(L)'
;MYKWYNRSENHDFIILPNHFTSLEQEFLLDQSLKKFKRVFGKKVTYQDAHFDGVIHGYRECQSTHWDDDEKTNEIFNKKIFSLFPENLRWLPVHLLELANYGGIKAHIDNVEYSGNIVAGVCLMSSIVMRLRHKDNPQFYFDALLEPGFT
;
A
#
# COMPACT_ATOMS: atom_id res chain seq x y z
N MET A 1 17.11 1.98 17.69
CA MET A 1 18.28 2.65 17.05
C MET A 1 18.03 2.61 15.55
N TYR A 2 17.31 3.58 15.00
CA TYR A 2 16.98 3.61 13.57
C TYR A 2 18.19 4.13 12.81
N LYS A 3 18.80 3.26 11.99
CA LYS A 3 19.84 3.65 11.05
C LYS A 3 19.21 4.62 10.06
N TRP A 4 19.75 5.83 9.99
CA TRP A 4 19.43 6.81 8.96
C TRP A 4 19.70 6.19 7.59
N TYR A 5 18.71 6.25 6.71
CA TYR A 5 18.82 5.82 5.32
C TYR A 5 19.84 6.74 4.63
N ASN A 6 20.96 6.17 4.19
CA ASN A 6 22.00 6.93 3.51
C ASN A 6 21.45 7.35 2.15
N ARG A 7 21.21 8.65 1.92
CA ARG A 7 20.68 9.22 0.66
C ARG A 7 21.58 8.99 -0.57
N SER A 8 22.67 8.24 -0.43
CA SER A 8 23.70 8.01 -1.45
C SER A 8 23.65 6.64 -2.14
N GLU A 9 22.78 5.73 -1.70
CA GLU A 9 22.61 4.41 -2.34
C GLU A 9 21.25 4.37 -3.07
N ASN A 10 21.29 4.08 -4.38
CA ASN A 10 20.08 3.84 -5.16
C ASN A 10 19.53 2.46 -4.79
N HIS A 11 18.38 2.43 -4.12
CA HIS A 11 17.66 1.21 -3.81
C HIS A 11 16.39 1.14 -4.66
N ASP A 12 16.23 0.06 -5.43
CA ASP A 12 15.06 -0.17 -6.28
C ASP A 12 13.88 -0.79 -5.51
N PHE A 13 14.10 -1.22 -4.27
CA PHE A 13 13.08 -1.77 -3.38
C PHE A 13 13.43 -1.53 -1.91
N ILE A 14 12.47 -1.06 -1.12
CA ILE A 14 12.66 -0.66 0.28
C ILE A 14 11.55 -1.28 1.14
N ILE A 15 11.91 -1.95 2.23
CA ILE A 15 10.98 -2.35 3.28
C ILE A 15 11.31 -1.57 4.55
N LEU A 16 10.29 -0.91 5.12
CA LEU A 16 10.39 -0.21 6.40
C LEU A 16 9.51 -0.94 7.44
N PRO A 17 10.04 -1.97 8.12
CA PRO A 17 9.29 -2.67 9.16
C PRO A 17 9.06 -1.75 10.35
N ASN A 18 7.89 -1.86 11.00
CA ASN A 18 7.53 -1.06 12.18
C ASN A 18 7.65 0.46 11.98
N HIS A 19 7.45 0.93 10.75
CA HIS A 19 7.58 2.35 10.40
C HIS A 19 6.47 3.23 10.99
N PHE A 20 5.27 2.65 11.12
CA PHE A 20 4.12 3.26 11.76
C PHE A 20 3.99 2.71 13.18
N THR A 21 3.71 3.60 14.14
CA THR A 21 3.32 3.19 15.49
C THR A 21 1.96 2.48 15.48
N SER A 22 1.67 1.70 16.52
CA SER A 22 0.36 1.03 16.66
C SER A 22 -0.82 2.00 16.60
N LEU A 23 -0.69 3.19 17.20
CA LEU A 23 -1.72 4.23 17.16
C LEU A 23 -1.92 4.82 15.75
N GLU A 24 -0.84 5.00 14.99
CA GLU A 24 -0.93 5.46 13.60
C GLU A 24 -1.61 4.39 12.72
N GLN A 25 -1.28 3.11 12.92
CA GLN A 25 -1.88 2.02 12.16
C GLN A 25 -3.37 1.82 12.48
N GLU A 26 -3.74 1.79 13.76
CA GLU A 26 -5.14 1.70 14.18
C GLU A 26 -5.95 2.87 13.59
N PHE A 27 -5.38 4.07 13.63
CA PHE A 27 -6.00 5.25 13.05
C PHE A 27 -6.17 5.13 11.53
N LEU A 28 -5.12 4.77 10.79
CA LEU A 28 -5.20 4.60 9.33
C LEU A 28 -6.18 3.49 8.93
N LEU A 29 -6.23 2.40 9.71
CA LEU A 29 -7.16 1.30 9.49
C LEU A 29 -8.61 1.77 9.70
N ASP A 30 -8.92 2.43 10.82
CA ASP A 30 -10.26 2.95 11.10
C ASP A 30 -10.73 3.91 10.00
N GLN A 31 -9.86 4.81 9.56
CA GLN A 31 -10.22 5.74 8.49
C GLN A 31 -10.42 5.04 7.13
N SER A 32 -9.59 4.04 6.81
CA SER A 32 -9.75 3.23 5.60
C SER A 32 -11.09 2.48 5.62
N LEU A 33 -11.45 1.87 6.75
CA LEU A 33 -12.73 1.17 6.93
C LEU A 33 -13.92 2.13 6.86
N LYS A 34 -13.80 3.35 7.42
CA LYS A 34 -14.82 4.41 7.28
C LYS A 34 -15.00 4.81 5.81
N LYS A 35 -13.92 4.92 5.04
CA LYS A 35 -13.98 5.21 3.60
C LYS A 35 -14.70 4.09 2.84
N PHE A 36 -14.31 2.83 3.07
CA PHE A 36 -15.01 1.68 2.49
C PHE A 36 -16.49 1.67 2.84
N LYS A 37 -16.84 1.94 4.10
CA LYS A 37 -18.25 2.03 4.55
C LYS A 37 -19.01 3.16 3.87
N ARG A 38 -18.36 4.29 3.58
CA ARG A 38 -18.99 5.42 2.85
C ARG A 38 -19.24 5.07 1.38
N VAL A 39 -18.31 4.39 0.74
CA VAL A 39 -18.37 4.03 -0.69
C VAL A 39 -19.31 2.84 -0.93
N PHE A 40 -19.21 1.81 -0.09
CA PHE A 40 -19.90 0.52 -0.29
C PHE A 40 -21.06 0.26 0.67
N GLY A 41 -21.27 1.13 1.66
CA GLY A 41 -22.26 0.92 2.72
C GLY A 41 -21.77 -0.05 3.82
N LYS A 42 -22.70 -0.49 4.67
CA LYS A 42 -22.37 -1.34 5.84
C LYS A 42 -22.01 -2.79 5.47
N LYS A 43 -22.52 -3.29 4.35
CA LYS A 43 -22.32 -4.68 3.93
C LYS A 43 -20.97 -4.82 3.25
N VAL A 44 -20.12 -5.68 3.77
CA VAL A 44 -18.86 -6.05 3.12
C VAL A 44 -19.19 -6.96 1.94
N THR A 45 -18.83 -6.53 0.73
CA THR A 45 -18.97 -7.32 -0.50
C THR A 45 -17.64 -7.24 -1.23
N TYR A 46 -17.10 -8.40 -1.58
CA TYR A 46 -15.86 -8.52 -2.35
C TYR A 46 -16.20 -8.85 -3.81
N GLN A 47 -15.36 -8.36 -4.72
CA GLN A 47 -15.39 -8.66 -6.15
C GLN A 47 -14.53 -9.90 -6.40
N ASP A 48 -15.08 -10.83 -7.20
CA ASP A 48 -14.41 -12.09 -7.48
C ASP A 48 -13.20 -11.93 -8.42
N ALA A 49 -13.24 -10.98 -9.36
CA ALA A 49 -12.13 -10.70 -10.26
C ALA A 49 -12.16 -9.24 -10.75
N HIS A 50 -10.99 -8.62 -10.79
CA HIS A 50 -10.78 -7.33 -11.45
C HIS A 50 -10.80 -7.53 -12.98
N PHE A 51 -11.05 -6.46 -13.75
CA PHE A 51 -11.27 -6.58 -15.21
C PHE A 51 -10.06 -7.16 -15.96
N ASP A 52 -8.85 -6.95 -15.45
CA ASP A 52 -7.60 -7.50 -15.98
C ASP A 52 -7.26 -8.91 -15.45
N GLY A 53 -8.07 -9.43 -14.52
CA GLY A 53 -7.91 -10.74 -13.90
C GLY A 53 -6.75 -10.87 -12.91
N VAL A 54 -6.10 -9.76 -12.54
CA VAL A 54 -4.93 -9.73 -11.65
C VAL A 54 -5.35 -9.85 -10.19
N ILE A 55 -6.37 -9.12 -9.77
CA ILE A 55 -6.85 -9.09 -8.38
C ILE A 55 -8.14 -9.90 -8.26
N HIS A 56 -8.26 -10.68 -7.19
CA HIS A 56 -9.46 -11.47 -6.88
C HIS A 56 -9.79 -11.40 -5.38
N GLY A 57 -11.05 -11.60 -5.03
CA GLY A 57 -11.53 -11.57 -3.64
C GLY A 57 -11.23 -10.24 -2.95
N TYR A 58 -11.54 -9.13 -3.60
CA TYR A 58 -11.09 -7.80 -3.18
C TYR A 58 -12.21 -6.76 -3.17
N ARG A 59 -12.02 -5.67 -2.43
CA ARG A 59 -12.76 -4.41 -2.65
C ARG A 59 -11.77 -3.28 -2.69
N GLU A 60 -12.03 -2.28 -3.53
CA GLU A 60 -11.11 -1.16 -3.69
C GLU A 60 -11.85 0.16 -3.87
N CYS A 61 -11.24 1.25 -3.43
CA CYS A 61 -11.69 2.58 -3.81
C CYS A 61 -10.51 3.55 -3.80
N GLN A 62 -10.60 4.62 -4.59
CA GLN A 62 -9.65 5.71 -4.48
C GLN A 62 -10.10 6.72 -3.43
N SER A 63 -9.16 7.21 -2.63
CA SER A 63 -9.35 8.37 -1.79
C SER A 63 -8.72 9.58 -2.48
N THR A 64 -9.51 10.28 -3.28
CA THR A 64 -9.14 11.57 -3.88
C THR A 64 -9.04 12.69 -2.87
N HIS A 65 -9.78 12.58 -1.77
CA HIS A 65 -9.80 13.52 -0.65
C HIS A 65 -9.64 12.69 0.63
N TRP A 66 -8.46 12.77 1.22
CA TRP A 66 -8.31 12.70 2.68
C TRP A 66 -8.51 14.10 3.29
N ASP A 67 -9.06 15.03 2.50
CA ASP A 67 -8.82 16.48 2.61
C ASP A 67 -9.43 17.16 3.83
N ASP A 68 -10.27 16.44 4.61
CA ASP A 68 -10.77 16.91 5.90
C ASP A 68 -10.18 16.16 7.11
N ASP A 69 -9.30 15.18 6.89
CA ASP A 69 -8.59 14.45 7.95
C ASP A 69 -7.12 14.90 7.99
N GLU A 70 -6.91 16.05 8.62
CA GLU A 70 -5.59 16.69 8.83
C GLU A 70 -4.56 15.70 9.37
N LYS A 71 -4.98 14.82 10.29
CA LYS A 71 -4.12 13.82 10.92
C LYS A 71 -3.66 12.73 9.93
N THR A 72 -4.53 12.26 9.03
CA THR A 72 -4.13 11.29 8.01
C THR A 72 -3.11 11.89 7.05
N ASN A 73 -3.34 13.14 6.62
CA ASN A 73 -2.41 13.87 5.77
C ASN A 73 -1.08 14.10 6.48
N GLU A 74 -1.09 14.48 7.75
CA GLU A 74 0.12 14.62 8.56
C GLU A 74 0.93 13.31 8.63
N ILE A 75 0.25 12.18 8.88
CA ILE A 75 0.89 10.86 8.93
C ILE A 75 1.53 10.52 7.57
N PHE A 76 0.81 10.66 6.46
CA PHE A 76 1.37 10.36 5.14
C PHE A 76 2.52 11.30 4.74
N ASN A 77 2.40 12.60 5.03
CA ASN A 77 3.46 13.57 4.81
C ASN A 77 4.73 13.18 5.59
N LYS A 78 4.60 12.89 6.88
CA LYS A 78 5.74 12.57 7.76
C LYS A 78 6.34 11.20 7.48
N LYS A 79 5.52 10.19 7.19
CA LYS A 79 5.95 8.79 7.11
C LYS A 79 6.24 8.34 5.69
N ILE A 80 5.54 8.83 4.67
CA ILE A 80 5.70 8.35 3.30
C ILE A 80 6.35 9.41 2.44
N PHE A 81 5.72 10.58 2.29
CA PHE A 81 6.14 11.55 1.27
C PHE A 81 7.50 12.18 1.58
N SER A 82 7.83 12.37 2.86
CA SER A 82 9.14 12.85 3.31
C SER A 82 10.33 11.93 2.96
N LEU A 83 10.06 10.67 2.61
CA LEU A 83 11.08 9.71 2.19
C LEU A 83 11.58 9.97 0.77
N PHE A 84 10.83 10.75 -0.02
CA PHE A 84 11.08 10.97 -1.43
C PHE A 84 11.29 12.45 -1.76
N PRO A 85 11.86 12.80 -2.92
CA PRO A 85 12.04 14.18 -3.34
C PRO A 85 10.73 14.99 -3.36
N GLU A 86 10.77 16.23 -2.89
CA GLU A 86 9.60 17.11 -2.79
C GLU A 86 8.95 17.47 -4.14
N ASN A 87 9.67 17.26 -5.25
CA ASN A 87 9.16 17.52 -6.60
C ASN A 87 8.31 16.37 -7.17
N LEU A 88 8.09 15.28 -6.42
CA LEU A 88 7.18 14.23 -6.82
C LEU A 88 5.72 14.61 -6.56
N ARG A 89 4.85 14.28 -7.52
CA ARG A 89 3.41 14.41 -7.37
C ARG A 89 2.81 13.03 -7.14
N TRP A 90 2.23 12.83 -5.96
CA TRP A 90 1.51 11.60 -5.62
C TRP A 90 0.14 11.55 -6.28
N LEU A 91 -0.23 10.36 -6.74
CA LEU A 91 -1.58 10.04 -7.19
C LEU A 91 -2.52 9.90 -5.98
N PRO A 92 -3.85 9.97 -6.17
CA PRO A 92 -4.80 9.65 -5.13
C PRO A 92 -4.51 8.30 -4.46
N VAL A 93 -4.65 8.23 -3.14
CA VAL A 93 -4.40 6.98 -2.40
C VAL A 93 -5.39 5.92 -2.84
N HIS A 94 -4.87 4.77 -3.27
CA HIS A 94 -5.66 3.59 -3.58
C HIS A 94 -5.82 2.74 -2.33
N LEU A 95 -7.06 2.55 -1.89
CA LEU A 95 -7.40 1.63 -0.80
C LEU A 95 -7.79 0.30 -1.41
N LEU A 96 -7.07 -0.75 -1.04
CA LEU A 96 -7.33 -2.13 -1.44
C LEU A 96 -7.48 -2.99 -0.20
N GLU A 97 -8.59 -3.72 -0.09
CA GLU A 97 -8.79 -4.73 0.93
C GLU A 97 -9.01 -6.08 0.27
N LEU A 98 -8.26 -7.07 0.74
CA LEU A 98 -8.35 -8.45 0.30
C LEU A 98 -9.13 -9.27 1.34
N ALA A 99 -10.03 -10.13 0.88
CA ALA A 99 -10.59 -11.20 1.69
C ALA A 99 -9.49 -12.21 2.07
N ASN A 100 -9.78 -13.09 3.02
CA ASN A 100 -8.87 -14.17 3.42
C ASN A 100 -8.55 -15.17 2.28
N TYR A 101 -9.41 -15.26 1.26
CA TYR A 101 -9.19 -16.03 0.03
C TYR A 101 -8.78 -15.16 -1.16
N GLY A 102 -8.66 -13.84 -0.96
CA GLY A 102 -8.30 -12.89 -2.00
C GLY A 102 -6.80 -12.85 -2.25
N GLY A 103 -6.41 -12.24 -3.36
CA GLY A 103 -5.00 -12.13 -3.73
C GLY A 103 -4.75 -11.33 -4.98
N ILE A 104 -3.47 -11.04 -5.20
CA ILE A 104 -2.97 -10.29 -6.34
C ILE A 104 -2.01 -11.21 -7.11
N LYS A 105 -2.32 -11.48 -8.38
CA LYS A 105 -1.48 -12.30 -9.25
C LYS A 105 -0.24 -11.52 -9.69
N ALA A 106 0.76 -12.23 -10.20
CA ALA A 106 1.95 -11.61 -10.75
C ALA A 106 1.59 -10.66 -11.91
N HIS A 107 1.96 -9.39 -11.79
CA HIS A 107 1.72 -8.35 -12.78
C HIS A 107 2.81 -7.28 -12.65
N ILE A 108 2.81 -6.34 -13.59
CA ILE A 108 3.60 -5.12 -13.55
C ILE A 108 2.59 -3.97 -13.64
N ASP A 109 2.63 -3.09 -12.67
CA ASP A 109 1.84 -1.86 -12.67
C ASP A 109 2.02 -1.10 -13.99
N ASN A 110 0.92 -0.56 -14.52
CA ASN A 110 1.00 0.28 -15.70
C ASN A 110 1.57 1.65 -15.31
N VAL A 111 2.73 1.99 -15.87
CA VAL A 111 3.46 3.25 -15.59
C VAL A 111 2.60 4.49 -15.85
N GLU A 112 1.70 4.46 -16.83
CA GLU A 112 0.79 5.58 -17.11
C GLU A 112 -0.19 5.84 -15.96
N TYR A 113 -0.53 4.81 -15.18
CA TYR A 113 -1.50 4.88 -14.09
C TYR A 113 -0.87 4.84 -12.68
N SER A 114 0.32 4.26 -12.51
CA SER A 114 1.01 4.13 -11.21
C SER A 114 2.22 5.06 -11.06
N GLY A 115 2.74 5.61 -12.17
CA GLY A 115 3.97 6.38 -12.17
C GLY A 115 5.21 5.51 -11.94
N ASN A 116 6.27 6.13 -11.40
CA ASN A 116 7.60 5.52 -11.30
C ASN A 116 7.88 4.90 -9.91
N ILE A 117 7.04 5.19 -8.92
CA ILE A 117 7.22 4.78 -7.52
C ILE A 117 5.88 4.32 -6.98
N VAL A 118 5.87 3.12 -6.40
CA VAL A 118 4.72 2.58 -5.66
C VAL A 118 5.11 2.47 -4.20
N ALA A 119 4.33 3.11 -3.32
CA ALA A 119 4.49 3.02 -1.87
C ALA A 119 3.26 2.33 -1.27
N GLY A 120 3.46 1.12 -0.72
CA GLY A 120 2.41 0.33 -0.08
C GLY A 120 2.48 0.39 1.44
N VAL A 121 1.32 0.41 2.11
CA VAL A 121 1.19 0.30 3.57
C VAL A 121 0.36 -0.95 3.89
N CYS A 122 0.92 -1.88 4.67
CA CYS A 122 0.21 -3.06 5.16
C CYS A 122 -0.38 -2.77 6.55
N LEU A 123 -1.70 -2.94 6.73
CA LEU A 123 -2.42 -2.49 7.95
C LEU A 123 -3.08 -3.60 8.76
N MET A 124 -3.53 -4.70 8.14
CA MET A 124 -4.41 -5.67 8.83
C MET A 124 -3.73 -7.00 9.16
N SER A 125 -3.15 -7.65 8.15
CA SER A 125 -2.61 -9.01 8.29
C SER A 125 -1.37 -9.16 7.42
N SER A 126 -0.41 -9.95 7.90
CA SER A 126 0.83 -10.17 7.16
C SER A 126 0.57 -10.84 5.82
N ILE A 127 1.29 -10.43 4.78
CA ILE A 127 1.24 -11.03 3.45
C ILE A 127 2.65 -11.19 2.88
N VAL A 128 2.85 -12.18 2.02
CA VAL A 128 4.09 -12.34 1.26
C VAL A 128 3.93 -11.68 -0.11
N MET A 129 4.76 -10.69 -0.39
CA MET A 129 4.91 -10.09 -1.71
C MET A 129 6.11 -10.72 -2.42
N ARG A 130 5.86 -11.40 -3.54
CA ARG A 130 6.92 -11.94 -4.40
C ARG A 130 7.24 -10.97 -5.53
N LEU A 131 8.48 -10.49 -5.58
CA LEU A 131 9.01 -9.75 -6.72
C LEU A 131 9.82 -10.70 -7.60
N ARG A 132 9.55 -10.71 -8.91
CA ARG A 132 10.17 -11.60 -9.87
C ARG A 132 10.51 -10.84 -11.15
N HIS A 133 11.71 -11.02 -11.67
CA HIS A 133 12.12 -10.40 -12.93
C HIS A 133 11.25 -10.93 -14.08
N LYS A 134 10.72 -10.03 -14.90
CA LYS A 134 9.81 -10.35 -16.01
C LYS A 134 10.41 -11.35 -17.00
N ASP A 135 11.62 -11.07 -17.46
CA ASP A 135 12.28 -11.87 -18.52
C ASP A 135 13.16 -13.01 -17.99
N ASN A 136 13.40 -13.05 -16.67
CA ASN A 136 14.27 -14.03 -16.03
C ASN A 136 13.62 -14.54 -14.74
N PRO A 137 12.58 -15.38 -14.83
CA PRO A 137 11.72 -15.74 -13.70
C PRO A 137 12.44 -16.45 -12.54
N GLN A 138 13.65 -16.98 -12.76
CA GLN A 138 14.52 -17.53 -11.74
C GLN A 138 15.06 -16.48 -10.76
N PHE A 139 15.11 -15.21 -11.17
CA PHE A 139 15.47 -14.10 -10.28
C PHE A 139 14.21 -13.58 -9.60
N TYR A 140 14.01 -13.99 -8.35
CA TYR A 140 12.92 -13.53 -7.51
C TYR A 140 13.35 -13.45 -6.05
N PHE A 141 12.60 -12.69 -5.26
CA PHE A 141 12.67 -12.71 -3.81
C PHE A 141 11.28 -12.53 -3.22
N ASP A 142 11.13 -12.99 -1.97
CA ASP A 142 9.90 -12.87 -1.19
C ASP A 142 10.12 -11.84 -0.08
N ALA A 143 9.18 -10.92 0.05
CA ALA A 143 9.13 -9.91 1.09
C ALA A 143 7.93 -10.20 2.01
N LEU A 144 8.18 -10.41 3.29
CA LEU A 144 7.10 -10.46 4.28
C LEU A 144 6.69 -9.02 4.62
N LEU A 145 5.43 -8.70 4.35
CA LEU A 145 4.82 -7.41 4.66
C LEU A 145 3.90 -7.57 5.86
N GLU A 146 4.41 -7.25 7.03
CA GLU A 146 3.64 -7.33 8.27
C GLU A 146 2.90 -6.00 8.53
N PRO A 147 1.68 -6.03 9.08
CA PRO A 147 1.17 -4.87 9.81
C PRO A 147 2.16 -4.65 10.96
N GLY A 148 2.66 -3.42 11.15
CA GLY A 148 3.72 -3.19 12.11
C GLY A 148 3.25 -3.36 13.56
N PHE A 149 3.25 -4.59 14.03
CA PHE A 149 3.05 -4.97 15.43
C PHE A 149 4.10 -6.00 15.82
N THR A 150 4.79 -5.71 16.92
CA THR A 150 5.46 -6.68 17.79
C THR A 150 5.09 -6.34 19.21
#